data_AF-A0A838KXP3-F1
#
_entry.id   AF-A0A838KXP3-F1
#
_cell.length_a   1.000
_cell.length_b   1.000
_cell.length_c   1.000
_cell.angle_alpha   90.00
_cell.angle_beta   90.00
_cell.angle_gamma   90.00
#
_symmetry.space_group_name_H-M   'P 1'
#
loop_
_entity.id
_entity.type
_entity.pdbx_description
1 polymer ?
#
loop_
_entity_poly.entity_id
_entity_poly.type
_entity_poly.pdbx_seq_one_letter_code
_entity_poly.pdbx_strand_id
1 'polypeptide(L)'
;MLPRGLFPTYVGGEHFLAIDGNVERYGGDDFALPEDALADVGEMWEHLQQMAAEVPLDEPWRAENAESWDAQTVDAWLGASAKTEVGLRYWRTMVPGLFSAEAAEMSLLHFLFYCRSGGTLDRLVATHGGAQESRLEGGSQLLALRLAERLGDAVRLSSPVSAIRQDSGGVEVTHDGGGVEAGRVIVALPTTLAGRIRYSPALPPLRDQLTQQVPMGYVTKVQIAYPEPFWRAEGLSGSVLSLDDEVSIMFDNSPPDLSCGVVLGFLEGRHGRRTGELPPKERR
;
A
#
# COMPACT_ATOMS: atom_id res chain seq x y z
N MET A 1 0.00 -28.42 -1.65
CA MET A 1 -0.61 -27.77 -2.83
C MET A 1 0.03 -26.42 -3.05
N LEU A 2 0.80 -26.25 -4.15
CA LEU A 2 1.20 -24.94 -4.65
C LEU A 2 -0.07 -24.09 -4.89
N PRO A 3 0.03 -22.74 -4.95
CA PRO A 3 -1.05 -21.94 -5.52
C PRO A 3 -1.43 -22.57 -6.86
N ARG A 4 -2.71 -22.92 -7.03
CA ARG A 4 -3.18 -23.61 -8.24
C ARG A 4 -3.10 -22.72 -9.49
N GLY A 5 -2.84 -21.43 -9.29
CA GLY A 5 -2.50 -20.46 -10.33
C GLY A 5 -2.67 -19.04 -9.80
N LEU A 6 -2.55 -18.10 -10.73
CA LEU A 6 -3.11 -16.76 -10.58
C LEU A 6 -4.53 -16.77 -11.12
N PHE A 7 -5.41 -15.96 -10.54
CA PHE A 7 -6.73 -15.68 -11.09
C PHE A 7 -6.97 -14.16 -11.12
N PRO A 8 -7.68 -13.64 -12.12
CA PRO A 8 -7.85 -12.21 -12.28
C PRO A 8 -8.78 -11.64 -11.21
N THR A 9 -8.57 -10.37 -10.88
CA THR A 9 -9.56 -9.55 -10.17
C THR A 9 -10.77 -9.33 -11.07
N TYR A 10 -11.97 -9.46 -10.52
CA TYR A 10 -13.18 -9.27 -11.29
C TYR A 10 -13.44 -7.77 -11.47
N VAL A 11 -13.50 -7.33 -12.72
CA VAL A 11 -13.75 -5.93 -13.11
C VAL A 11 -14.93 -5.79 -14.07
N GLY A 12 -15.68 -6.88 -14.30
CA GLY A 12 -16.79 -6.87 -15.25
C GLY A 12 -17.99 -6.08 -14.72
N GLY A 13 -18.63 -5.30 -15.60
CA GLY A 13 -19.82 -4.55 -15.26
C GLY A 13 -19.54 -3.07 -14.94
N GLU A 14 -20.50 -2.42 -14.30
CA GLU A 14 -20.40 -1.03 -13.87
C GLU A 14 -19.73 -0.92 -12.48
N HIS A 15 -19.09 0.21 -12.23
CA HIS A 15 -18.49 0.60 -10.96
C HIS A 15 -19.29 1.76 -10.36
N PHE A 16 -19.12 2.02 -9.06
CA PHE A 16 -19.73 3.18 -8.42
C PHE A 16 -18.73 4.28 -8.10
N LEU A 17 -19.14 5.52 -8.33
CA LEU A 17 -18.46 6.73 -7.85
C LEU A 17 -19.40 7.46 -6.89
N ALA A 18 -18.92 7.80 -5.68
CA ALA A 18 -19.66 8.58 -4.70
C ALA A 18 -19.00 9.96 -4.47
N ILE A 19 -19.74 11.02 -4.77
CA ILE A 19 -19.31 12.43 -4.61
C ILE A 19 -20.51 13.30 -4.20
N ASP A 20 -20.33 14.09 -3.15
CA ASP A 20 -21.30 15.04 -2.60
C ASP A 20 -22.67 14.39 -2.33
N GLY A 21 -22.66 13.13 -1.87
CA GLY A 21 -23.85 12.33 -1.57
C GLY A 21 -24.55 11.74 -2.80
N ASN A 22 -24.04 11.99 -4.01
CA ASN A 22 -24.53 11.36 -5.24
C ASN A 22 -23.72 10.09 -5.53
N VAL A 23 -24.41 9.03 -5.97
CA VAL A 23 -23.78 7.77 -6.40
C VAL A 23 -24.05 7.55 -7.87
N GLU A 24 -23.00 7.57 -8.69
CA GLU A 24 -23.08 7.38 -10.12
C GLU A 24 -22.54 6.00 -10.53
N ARG A 25 -23.20 5.40 -11.52
CA ARG A 25 -22.72 4.18 -12.19
C ARG A 25 -21.92 4.58 -13.40
N TYR A 26 -20.77 3.94 -13.58
CA TYR A 26 -19.94 4.15 -14.76
C TYR A 26 -19.29 2.84 -15.20
N GLY A 27 -18.93 2.75 -16.48
CA GLY A 27 -18.21 1.61 -17.03
C GLY A 27 -16.92 2.06 -17.71
N GLY A 28 -15.99 1.13 -17.89
CA GLY A 28 -14.67 1.43 -18.44
C GLY A 28 -13.66 1.83 -17.36
N ASP A 29 -12.49 2.28 -17.80
CA ASP A 29 -11.34 2.53 -16.93
C ASP A 29 -11.29 3.97 -16.37
N ASP A 30 -12.04 4.90 -16.97
CA ASP A 30 -12.07 6.30 -16.56
C ASP A 30 -13.12 6.53 -15.45
N PHE A 31 -12.72 7.17 -14.35
CA PHE A 31 -13.63 7.56 -13.28
C PHE A 31 -14.66 8.57 -13.80
N ALA A 32 -15.93 8.42 -13.41
CA ALA A 32 -17.01 9.36 -13.76
C ALA A 32 -16.96 10.69 -12.99
N LEU A 33 -15.76 11.26 -12.83
CA LEU A 33 -15.58 12.59 -12.27
C LEU A 33 -16.25 13.65 -13.16
N PRO A 34 -16.71 14.78 -12.58
CA PRO A 34 -17.09 15.96 -13.36
C PRO A 34 -16.01 16.33 -14.38
N GLU A 35 -16.39 16.80 -15.57
CA GLU A 35 -15.47 17.00 -16.72
C GLU A 35 -14.28 17.91 -16.38
N ASP A 36 -14.52 18.99 -15.64
CA ASP A 36 -13.49 19.93 -15.18
C ASP A 36 -12.53 19.27 -14.16
N ALA A 37 -13.07 18.49 -13.23
CA ALA A 37 -12.29 17.72 -12.27
C ALA A 37 -11.49 16.59 -12.92
N LEU A 38 -12.05 15.91 -13.92
CA LEU A 38 -11.37 14.87 -14.69
C LEU A 38 -10.17 15.46 -15.45
N ALA A 39 -10.36 16.61 -16.10
CA ALA A 39 -9.28 17.32 -16.79
C ALA A 39 -8.18 17.79 -15.82
N ASP A 40 -8.55 18.33 -14.65
CA ASP A 40 -7.62 18.74 -13.60
C ASP A 40 -6.81 17.55 -13.06
N VAL A 41 -7.48 16.44 -12.73
CA VAL A 41 -6.82 15.19 -12.31
C VAL A 41 -5.85 14.70 -13.38
N GLY A 42 -6.27 14.66 -14.65
CA GLY A 42 -5.43 14.23 -15.76
C GLY A 42 -4.16 15.07 -15.93
N GLU A 43 -4.27 16.40 -15.85
CA GLU A 43 -3.11 17.30 -15.94
C GLU A 43 -2.14 17.09 -14.77
N MET A 44 -2.65 17.01 -13.54
CA MET A 44 -1.82 16.72 -12.37
C MET A 44 -1.15 15.35 -12.47
N TRP A 45 -1.87 14.36 -13.02
CA TRP A 45 -1.38 13.00 -13.22
C TRP A 45 -0.18 12.98 -14.16
N GLU A 46 -0.32 13.58 -15.33
CA GLU A 46 0.75 13.69 -16.32
C GLU A 46 1.97 14.42 -15.74
N HIS A 47 1.75 15.49 -14.99
CA HIS A 47 2.84 16.25 -14.36
C HIS A 47 3.59 15.40 -13.32
N LEU A 48 2.88 14.69 -12.44
CA LEU A 48 3.50 13.78 -11.47
C LEU A 48 4.28 12.64 -12.16
N GLN A 49 3.77 12.11 -13.27
CA GLN A 49 4.49 11.09 -14.04
C GLN A 49 5.78 11.61 -14.65
N GLN A 50 5.77 12.83 -15.20
CA GLN A 50 6.96 13.49 -15.74
C GLN A 50 8.00 13.72 -14.64
N MET A 51 7.59 14.26 -13.50
CA MET A 51 8.45 14.45 -12.33
C MET A 51 9.03 13.12 -11.82
N ALA A 52 8.22 12.06 -11.76
CA ALA A 52 8.68 10.74 -11.32
C ALA A 52 9.71 10.12 -12.27
N ALA A 53 9.61 10.38 -13.58
CA ALA A 53 10.56 9.90 -14.56
C ALA A 53 11.99 10.46 -14.37
N GLU A 54 12.12 11.63 -13.74
CA GLU A 54 13.39 12.28 -13.43
C GLU A 54 14.07 11.73 -12.16
N VAL A 55 13.38 10.91 -11.36
CA VAL A 55 13.93 10.36 -10.11
C VAL A 55 14.77 9.09 -10.37
N PRO A 56 16.07 9.07 -10.03
CA PRO A 56 16.89 7.86 -10.11
C PRO A 56 16.43 6.80 -9.11
N LEU A 57 16.33 5.53 -9.55
CA LEU A 57 15.86 4.43 -8.69
C LEU A 57 16.88 3.99 -7.63
N ASP A 58 18.17 4.03 -7.95
CA ASP A 58 19.21 3.59 -7.02
C ASP A 58 19.57 4.67 -5.98
N GLU A 59 19.45 5.94 -6.36
CA GLU A 59 19.86 7.09 -5.55
C GLU A 59 18.88 8.27 -5.71
N PRO A 60 17.63 8.15 -5.25
CA PRO A 60 16.59 9.19 -5.44
C PRO A 60 16.97 10.55 -4.86
N TRP A 61 17.77 10.57 -3.79
CA TRP A 61 18.33 11.79 -3.18
C TRP A 61 19.32 12.55 -4.08
N ARG A 62 19.68 11.99 -5.25
CA ARG A 62 20.53 12.65 -6.27
C ARG A 62 19.75 13.18 -7.48
N ALA A 63 18.41 13.09 -7.48
CA ALA A 63 17.62 13.75 -8.52
C ALA A 63 17.93 15.26 -8.58
N GLU A 64 17.86 15.87 -9.77
CA GLU A 64 18.19 17.30 -9.96
C GLU A 64 17.41 18.20 -9.01
N ASN A 65 16.13 17.90 -8.79
CA ASN A 65 15.22 18.65 -7.94
C ASN A 65 15.01 18.02 -6.55
N ALA A 66 15.86 17.07 -6.14
CA ALA A 66 15.65 16.28 -4.92
C ALA A 66 15.41 17.13 -3.67
N GLU A 67 16.22 18.17 -3.45
CA GLU A 67 16.08 19.04 -2.27
C GLU A 67 14.73 19.78 -2.24
N SER A 68 14.29 20.31 -3.39
CA SER A 68 13.01 21.02 -3.51
C SER A 68 11.80 20.10 -3.35
N TRP A 69 11.88 18.89 -3.93
CA TRP A 69 10.82 17.90 -3.81
C TRP A 69 10.76 17.26 -2.41
N ASP A 70 11.89 17.05 -1.75
CA ASP A 70 11.91 16.44 -0.41
C ASP A 70 11.56 17.46 0.70
N ALA A 71 11.76 18.76 0.43
CA ALA A 71 11.42 19.84 1.36
C ALA A 71 9.93 20.19 1.42
N GLN A 72 9.09 19.60 0.57
CA GLN A 72 7.65 19.84 0.56
C GLN A 72 6.86 18.54 0.67
N THR A 73 5.64 18.66 1.18
CA THR A 73 4.71 17.53 1.23
C THR A 73 4.01 17.33 -0.10
N VAL A 74 3.50 16.12 -0.34
CA VAL A 74 2.62 15.86 -1.49
C VAL A 74 1.41 16.79 -1.43
N ASP A 75 0.81 17.00 -0.26
CA ASP A 75 -0.36 17.88 -0.10
C ASP A 75 -0.09 19.35 -0.47
N ALA A 76 1.08 19.87 -0.12
CA ALA A 76 1.47 21.24 -0.48
C ALA A 76 1.56 21.41 -2.00
N TRP A 77 2.15 20.42 -2.69
CA TRP A 77 2.22 20.41 -4.15
C TRP A 77 0.83 20.27 -4.79
N LEU A 78 0.00 19.36 -4.28
CA LEU A 78 -1.38 19.14 -4.74
C LEU A 78 -2.21 20.43 -4.59
N GLY A 79 -2.16 21.09 -3.43
CA GLY A 79 -2.90 22.32 -3.19
C GLY A 79 -2.46 23.51 -4.04
N ALA A 80 -1.18 23.52 -4.47
CA ALA A 80 -0.67 24.55 -5.38
C ALA A 80 -0.99 24.26 -6.85
N SER A 81 -1.26 23.00 -7.20
CA SER A 81 -1.41 22.54 -8.58
C SER A 81 -2.87 22.30 -8.99
N ALA A 82 -3.72 21.88 -8.05
CA ALA A 82 -5.13 21.58 -8.31
C ALA A 82 -5.91 22.82 -8.72
N LYS A 83 -6.74 22.67 -9.75
CA LYS A 83 -7.60 23.72 -10.31
C LYS A 83 -9.05 23.60 -9.84
N THR A 84 -9.43 22.43 -9.33
CA THR A 84 -10.77 22.09 -8.85
C THR A 84 -10.73 21.50 -7.45
N GLU A 85 -11.78 21.73 -6.66
CA GLU A 85 -11.90 21.14 -5.32
C GLU A 85 -12.05 19.61 -5.39
N VAL A 86 -12.82 19.11 -6.37
CA VAL A 86 -13.02 17.68 -6.59
C VAL A 86 -11.73 16.99 -7.02
N GLY A 87 -10.93 17.59 -7.91
CA GLY A 87 -9.63 17.06 -8.29
C GLY A 87 -8.65 16.99 -7.12
N LEU A 88 -8.60 18.03 -6.27
CA LEU A 88 -7.81 17.99 -5.04
C LEU A 88 -8.28 16.90 -4.07
N ARG A 89 -9.61 16.72 -3.91
CA ARG A 89 -10.20 15.66 -3.08
C ARG A 89 -9.89 14.27 -3.61
N TYR A 90 -9.92 14.08 -4.93
CA TYR A 90 -9.52 12.84 -5.59
C TYR A 90 -8.08 12.47 -5.20
N TRP A 91 -7.11 13.38 -5.37
CA TRP A 91 -5.73 13.09 -4.99
C TRP A 91 -5.53 12.85 -3.50
N ARG A 92 -6.23 13.62 -2.65
CA ARG A 92 -6.24 13.40 -1.20
C ARG A 92 -6.90 12.08 -0.78
N THR A 93 -7.61 11.42 -1.68
CA THR A 93 -8.16 10.06 -1.51
C THR A 93 -7.20 9.00 -2.06
N MET A 94 -6.63 9.23 -3.24
CA MET A 94 -5.73 8.29 -3.90
C MET A 94 -4.37 8.14 -3.22
N VAL A 95 -3.82 9.21 -2.64
CA VAL A 95 -2.52 9.12 -1.93
C VAL A 95 -2.61 8.19 -0.72
N PRO A 96 -3.59 8.31 0.20
CA PRO A 96 -3.82 7.28 1.21
C PRO A 96 -4.11 5.90 0.63
N GLY A 97 -4.82 5.82 -0.50
CA GLY A 97 -5.04 4.59 -1.30
C GLY A 97 -3.79 3.78 -1.60
N LEU A 98 -2.67 4.48 -1.84
CA LEU A 98 -1.41 3.85 -2.23
C LEU A 98 -0.46 3.65 -1.06
N PHE A 99 -0.46 4.56 -0.09
CA PHE A 99 0.57 4.62 0.96
C PHE A 99 0.04 4.36 2.37
N SER A 100 -1.28 4.34 2.54
CA SER A 100 -1.94 4.30 3.84
C SER A 100 -1.51 5.46 4.77
N ALA A 101 -1.08 6.58 4.19
CA ALA A 101 -0.63 7.79 4.88
C ALA A 101 -1.22 9.02 4.19
N GLU A 102 -1.45 10.09 4.94
CA GLU A 102 -2.01 11.32 4.37
C GLU A 102 -1.00 12.01 3.44
N ALA A 103 -1.48 12.68 2.40
CA ALA A 103 -0.61 13.45 1.50
C ALA A 103 0.22 14.52 2.25
N ALA A 104 -0.29 15.03 3.37
CA ALA A 104 0.38 16.01 4.21
C ALA A 104 1.49 15.39 5.10
N GLU A 105 1.52 14.07 5.24
CA GLU A 105 2.52 13.34 6.03
C GLU A 105 3.72 12.87 5.18
N MET A 106 3.69 13.12 3.87
CA MET A 106 4.59 12.47 2.91
C MET A 106 5.41 13.48 2.10
N SER A 107 6.71 13.24 2.01
CA SER A 107 7.62 13.96 1.09
C SER A 107 7.18 13.74 -0.36
N LEU A 108 7.19 14.81 -1.16
CA LEU A 108 6.93 14.71 -2.60
C LEU A 108 8.01 13.89 -3.30
N LEU A 109 9.29 14.04 -2.94
CA LEU A 109 10.37 13.21 -3.50
C LEU A 109 10.10 11.72 -3.25
N HIS A 110 9.67 11.35 -2.05
CA HIS A 110 9.37 9.96 -1.73
C HIS A 110 8.19 9.42 -2.55
N PHE A 111 7.14 10.23 -2.72
CA PHE A 111 5.99 9.88 -3.56
C PHE A 111 6.42 9.61 -5.01
N LEU A 112 7.20 10.52 -5.60
CA LEU A 112 7.71 10.39 -6.97
C LEU A 112 8.60 9.15 -7.13
N PHE A 113 9.52 8.95 -6.18
CA PHE A 113 10.37 7.77 -6.14
C PHE A 113 9.54 6.48 -6.09
N TYR A 114 8.51 6.42 -5.24
CA TYR A 114 7.64 5.26 -5.14
C TYR A 114 6.87 5.01 -6.44
N CYS A 115 6.31 6.06 -7.05
CA CYS A 115 5.65 5.98 -8.36
C CYS A 115 6.57 5.40 -9.43
N ARG A 116 7.81 5.89 -9.49
CA ARG A 116 8.82 5.42 -10.43
C ARG A 116 9.23 3.97 -10.16
N SER A 117 9.36 3.61 -8.89
CA SER A 117 9.71 2.25 -8.43
C SER A 117 8.62 1.22 -8.76
N GLY A 118 7.37 1.66 -8.72
CA GLY A 118 6.19 0.88 -9.14
C GLY A 118 6.04 0.70 -10.65
N GLY A 119 6.94 1.30 -11.45
CA GLY A 119 6.87 1.36 -12.90
C GLY A 119 6.31 2.69 -13.39
N THR A 120 5.01 2.90 -13.17
CA THR A 120 4.27 4.13 -13.48
C THR A 120 3.15 4.35 -12.47
N LEU A 121 2.62 5.58 -12.40
CA LEU A 121 1.47 5.87 -11.55
C LEU A 121 0.21 5.14 -12.06
N ASP A 122 0.04 5.04 -13.38
CA ASP A 122 -1.04 4.25 -14.00
C ASP A 122 -1.03 2.80 -13.51
N ARG A 123 0.15 2.18 -13.53
CA ARG A 123 0.32 0.78 -13.11
C ARG A 123 0.00 0.59 -11.64
N LEU A 124 0.28 1.58 -10.79
CA LEU A 124 0.03 1.49 -9.35
C LEU A 124 -1.46 1.52 -9.00
N VAL A 125 -2.29 2.20 -9.79
CA VAL A 125 -3.74 2.32 -9.52
C VAL A 125 -4.61 1.37 -10.34
N ALA A 126 -4.12 0.92 -11.50
CA ALA A 126 -4.92 0.16 -12.44
C ALA A 126 -5.12 -1.29 -12.01
N THR A 127 -6.36 -1.78 -12.14
CA THR A 127 -6.62 -3.21 -11.98
C THR A 127 -6.21 -3.98 -13.24
N HIS A 128 -6.76 -3.65 -14.41
CA HIS A 128 -6.38 -4.31 -15.66
C HIS A 128 -4.97 -3.88 -16.10
N GLY A 129 -4.06 -4.83 -16.32
CA GLY A 129 -2.67 -4.54 -16.69
C GLY A 129 -1.82 -3.84 -15.61
N GLY A 130 -2.36 -3.66 -14.39
CA GLY A 130 -1.72 -2.95 -13.29
C GLY A 130 -1.49 -3.81 -12.05
N ALA A 131 -1.28 -3.15 -10.91
CA ALA A 131 -0.84 -3.79 -9.67
C ALA A 131 -1.91 -4.67 -9.01
N GLN A 132 -3.19 -4.44 -9.30
CA GLN A 132 -4.32 -5.15 -8.70
C GLN A 132 -4.88 -6.27 -9.62
N GLU A 133 -4.21 -6.58 -10.73
CA GLU A 133 -4.70 -7.48 -11.79
C GLU A 133 -5.01 -8.90 -11.33
N SER A 134 -4.10 -9.50 -10.55
CA SER A 134 -4.09 -10.94 -10.28
C SER A 134 -3.93 -11.26 -8.80
N ARG A 135 -4.60 -12.33 -8.38
CA ARG A 135 -4.55 -12.86 -7.02
C ARG A 135 -4.05 -14.30 -7.03
N LEU A 136 -3.42 -14.72 -5.93
CA LEU A 136 -2.97 -16.10 -5.74
C LEU A 136 -4.12 -16.96 -5.23
N GLU A 137 -4.46 -18.02 -5.95
CA GLU A 137 -5.45 -18.99 -5.49
C GLU A 137 -4.97 -19.63 -4.17
N GLY A 138 -5.83 -19.59 -3.14
CA GLY A 138 -5.50 -20.05 -1.79
C GLY A 138 -4.78 -19.03 -0.90
N GLY A 139 -4.49 -17.83 -1.41
CA GLY A 139 -3.94 -16.71 -0.64
C GLY A 139 -2.41 -16.56 -0.73
N SER A 140 -1.94 -15.32 -0.66
CA SER A 140 -0.52 -14.97 -0.83
C SER A 140 0.41 -15.51 0.25
N GLN A 141 -0.12 -15.76 1.46
CA GLN A 141 0.64 -16.35 2.57
C GLN A 141 1.23 -17.73 2.22
N LEU A 142 0.62 -18.45 1.26
CA LEU A 142 1.12 -19.75 0.81
C LEU A 142 2.56 -19.69 0.31
N LEU A 143 3.02 -18.57 -0.26
CA LEU A 143 4.41 -18.43 -0.71
C LEU A 143 5.38 -18.58 0.48
N ALA A 144 5.13 -17.84 1.57
CA ALA A 144 5.95 -17.89 2.77
C ALA A 144 5.86 -19.26 3.48
N LEU A 145 4.65 -19.82 3.59
CA LEU A 145 4.43 -21.12 4.22
C LEU A 145 5.14 -22.26 3.48
N ARG A 146 5.12 -22.24 2.15
CA ARG A 146 5.80 -23.25 1.31
C ARG A 146 7.32 -23.12 1.37
N LEU A 147 7.83 -21.90 1.42
CA LEU A 147 9.27 -21.68 1.63
C LEU A 147 9.69 -22.20 3.02
N ALA A 148 8.89 -21.92 4.06
CA ALA A 148 9.16 -22.42 5.40
C ALA A 148 9.12 -23.96 5.47
N GLU A 149 8.15 -24.61 4.81
CA GLU A 149 8.09 -26.08 4.70
C GLU A 149 9.36 -26.67 4.09
N ARG A 150 9.92 -26.04 3.04
CA ARG A 150 11.17 -26.49 2.41
C ARG A 150 12.40 -26.29 3.29
N LEU A 151 12.39 -25.26 4.14
CA LEU A 151 13.49 -24.94 5.05
C LEU A 151 13.43 -25.77 6.34
N GLY A 152 12.26 -26.33 6.68
CA GLY A 152 12.06 -27.17 7.86
C GLY A 152 12.49 -26.46 9.15
N ASP A 153 13.30 -27.14 9.96
CA ASP A 153 13.74 -26.69 11.28
C ASP A 153 14.66 -25.44 11.26
N ALA A 154 15.09 -24.99 10.07
CA ALA A 154 15.78 -23.71 9.92
C ALA A 154 14.85 -22.51 10.23
N VAL A 155 13.54 -22.67 10.11
CA VAL A 155 12.56 -21.63 10.45
C VAL A 155 12.12 -21.78 11.90
N ARG A 156 12.52 -20.82 12.74
CA ARG A 156 12.14 -20.78 14.16
C ARG A 156 11.08 -19.70 14.40
N LEU A 157 9.85 -20.12 14.66
CA LEU A 157 8.74 -19.22 15.05
C LEU A 157 8.84 -18.85 16.53
N SER A 158 8.05 -17.85 16.95
CA SER A 158 8.02 -17.36 18.34
C SER A 158 9.41 -17.04 18.92
N SER A 159 10.35 -16.63 18.05
CA SER A 159 11.75 -16.35 18.40
C SER A 159 12.09 -14.88 18.13
N PRO A 160 11.44 -13.91 18.80
CA PRO A 160 11.70 -12.50 18.58
C PRO A 160 13.17 -12.17 18.90
N VAL A 161 13.89 -11.62 17.93
CA VAL A 161 15.27 -11.17 18.10
C VAL A 161 15.29 -9.90 18.95
N SER A 162 16.12 -9.88 19.99
CA SER A 162 16.25 -8.75 20.91
C SER A 162 17.61 -8.06 20.84
N ALA A 163 18.65 -8.74 20.36
CA ALA A 163 19.98 -8.16 20.17
C ALA A 163 20.75 -8.81 19.03
N ILE A 164 21.64 -8.03 18.41
CA ILE A 164 22.64 -8.47 17.43
C ILE A 164 23.99 -7.91 17.85
N ARG A 165 24.95 -8.80 18.12
CA ARG A 165 26.34 -8.44 18.37
C ARG A 165 27.19 -8.84 17.16
N GLN A 166 28.11 -7.99 16.75
CA GLN A 166 29.01 -8.24 15.63
C GLN A 166 30.44 -7.85 15.99
N ASP A 167 31.40 -8.67 15.57
CA ASP A 167 32.83 -8.39 15.66
C ASP A 167 33.56 -8.88 14.39
N SER A 168 34.88 -8.97 14.44
CA SER A 168 35.69 -9.44 13.30
C SER A 168 35.52 -10.94 13.00
N GLY A 169 35.00 -11.73 13.95
CA GLY A 169 34.78 -13.17 13.83
C GLY A 169 33.39 -13.55 13.31
N GLY A 170 32.38 -12.69 13.45
CA GLY A 170 31.05 -12.97 12.94
C GLY A 170 29.94 -12.18 13.64
N VAL A 171 28.75 -12.77 13.69
CA VAL A 171 27.57 -12.22 14.34
C VAL A 171 26.97 -13.21 15.34
N GLU A 172 26.50 -12.67 16.46
CA GLU A 172 25.72 -13.38 17.47
C GLU A 172 24.35 -12.72 17.58
N VAL A 173 23.30 -13.49 17.35
CA VAL A 173 21.90 -13.03 17.36
C VAL A 173 21.22 -13.60 18.60
N THR A 174 20.77 -12.73 19.50
CA THR A 174 20.02 -13.10 20.70
C THR A 174 18.53 -13.03 20.44
N HIS A 175 17.79 -14.09 20.77
CA HIS A 175 16.33 -14.15 20.70
C HIS A 175 15.74 -14.74 21.99
N ASP A 176 14.43 -14.68 22.14
CA ASP A 176 13.76 -15.39 23.25
C ASP A 176 14.00 -16.91 23.11
N GLY A 177 14.62 -17.52 24.11
CA GLY A 177 15.04 -18.93 24.09
C GLY A 177 16.50 -19.20 23.68
N GLY A 178 17.34 -18.20 23.41
CA GLY A 178 18.79 -18.41 23.27
C GLY A 178 19.53 -17.48 22.29
N GLY A 179 20.60 -17.99 21.70
CA GLY A 179 21.45 -17.28 20.75
C GLY A 179 21.82 -18.13 19.53
N VAL A 180 22.08 -17.47 18.41
CA VAL A 180 22.58 -18.10 17.17
C VAL A 180 23.84 -17.36 16.72
N GLU A 181 24.92 -18.10 16.52
CA GLU A 181 26.14 -17.59 15.88
C GLU A 181 26.09 -17.84 14.38
N ALA A 182 26.54 -16.86 13.59
CA ALA A 182 26.61 -16.97 12.15
C ALA A 182 27.76 -16.12 11.58
N GLY A 183 28.13 -16.38 10.33
CA GLY A 183 29.08 -15.53 9.61
C GLY A 183 28.48 -14.17 9.23
N ARG A 184 27.16 -14.12 8.97
CA ARG A 184 26.42 -12.93 8.54
C ARG A 184 24.98 -12.99 9.04
N VAL A 185 24.33 -11.84 9.14
CA VAL A 185 22.90 -11.69 9.45
C VAL A 185 22.22 -10.81 8.39
N ILE A 186 21.00 -11.16 8.02
CA ILE A 186 20.11 -10.33 7.19
C ILE A 186 18.93 -9.92 8.06
N VAL A 187 18.75 -8.62 8.27
CA VAL A 187 17.60 -8.08 9.01
C VAL A 187 16.50 -7.74 8.01
N ALA A 188 15.58 -8.68 7.78
CA ALA A 188 14.45 -8.55 6.85
C ALA A 188 13.19 -8.01 7.54
N LEU A 189 13.34 -7.01 8.42
CA LEU A 189 12.24 -6.33 9.11
C LEU A 189 12.00 -4.95 8.47
N PRO A 190 10.79 -4.38 8.58
CA PRO A 190 10.58 -2.96 8.32
C PRO A 190 11.61 -2.10 9.06
N THR A 191 12.10 -1.04 8.42
CA THR A 191 13.24 -0.25 8.92
C THR A 191 13.01 0.29 10.34
N THR A 192 11.79 0.70 10.67
CA THR A 192 11.42 1.14 12.04
C THR A 192 11.50 0.01 13.07
N LEU A 193 11.09 -1.20 12.71
CA LEU A 193 11.20 -2.37 13.59
C LEU A 193 12.65 -2.83 13.73
N ALA A 194 13.46 -2.70 12.68
CA ALA A 194 14.88 -3.01 12.72
C ALA A 194 15.64 -2.14 13.75
N GLY A 195 15.22 -0.87 13.93
CA GLY A 195 15.78 0.03 14.95
C GLY A 195 15.47 -0.38 16.40
N ARG A 196 14.50 -1.28 16.63
CA ARG A 196 14.12 -1.74 17.99
C ARG A 196 15.02 -2.87 18.51
N ILE A 197 15.89 -3.44 17.68
CA ILE A 197 16.88 -4.44 18.08
C ILE A 197 18.06 -3.73 18.72
N ARG A 198 18.65 -4.29 19.78
CA ARG A 198 19.90 -3.76 20.35
C ARG A 198 21.09 -4.19 19.51
N TYR A 199 21.92 -3.25 19.06
CA TYR A 199 23.12 -3.55 18.28
C TYR A 199 24.39 -3.32 19.11
N SER A 200 25.36 -4.21 18.98
CA SER A 200 26.71 -4.06 19.54
C SER A 200 27.76 -4.44 18.51
N PRO A 201 28.57 -3.51 17.96
CA PRO A 201 28.54 -2.06 18.22
C PRO A 201 27.21 -1.42 17.81
N ALA A 202 26.96 -0.21 18.32
CA ALA A 202 25.78 0.57 17.91
C ALA A 202 25.75 0.78 16.39
N LEU A 203 24.56 0.93 15.83
CA LEU A 203 24.39 1.23 14.41
C LEU A 203 25.12 2.53 14.04
N PRO A 204 25.63 2.66 12.81
CA PRO A 204 26.16 3.94 12.32
C PRO A 204 25.11 5.06 12.47
N PRO A 205 25.51 6.31 12.81
CA PRO A 205 24.57 7.38 13.16
C PRO A 205 23.47 7.63 12.13
N LEU A 206 23.80 7.61 10.83
CA LEU A 206 22.81 7.79 9.76
C LEU A 206 21.78 6.67 9.70
N ARG A 207 22.20 5.42 10.00
CA ARG A 207 21.28 4.28 10.06
C ARG A 207 20.38 4.38 11.29
N ASP A 208 20.93 4.79 12.43
CA ASP A 208 20.17 4.99 13.66
C ASP A 208 19.07 6.05 13.47
N GLN A 209 19.42 7.21 12.90
CA GLN A 209 18.46 8.26 12.55
C GLN A 209 17.39 7.77 11.57
N LEU A 210 17.79 7.07 10.49
CA LEU A 210 16.85 6.57 9.49
C LEU A 210 15.78 5.66 10.12
N THR A 211 16.14 4.80 11.08
CA THR A 211 15.17 3.90 11.74
C THR A 211 14.08 4.63 12.53
N GLN A 212 14.26 5.92 12.82
CA GLN A 212 13.31 6.75 13.56
C GLN A 212 12.45 7.64 12.65
N GLN A 213 12.74 7.70 11.34
CA GLN A 213 12.18 8.69 10.42
C GLN A 213 11.41 8.08 9.22
N VAL A 214 11.18 6.76 9.23
CA VAL A 214 10.46 6.04 8.16
C VAL A 214 9.24 5.28 8.71
N PRO A 215 8.23 5.99 9.24
CA PRO A 215 7.04 5.37 9.80
C PRO A 215 6.28 4.54 8.75
N MET A 216 5.52 3.55 9.21
CA MET A 216 4.55 2.84 8.36
C MET A 216 3.23 3.61 8.34
N GLY A 217 2.53 3.54 7.20
CA GLY A 217 1.14 3.99 7.11
C GLY A 217 0.19 3.17 7.99
N TYR A 218 -1.04 3.64 8.12
CA TYR A 218 -2.11 3.01 8.88
C TYR A 218 -3.24 2.56 7.96
N VAL A 219 -3.59 1.27 8.03
CA VAL A 219 -4.70 0.72 7.25
C VAL A 219 -5.48 -0.31 8.04
N THR A 220 -6.80 -0.21 7.96
CA THR A 220 -7.72 -1.29 8.32
C THR A 220 -8.27 -1.89 7.04
N LYS A 221 -8.01 -3.18 6.82
CA LYS A 221 -8.55 -3.94 5.69
C LYS A 221 -9.83 -4.65 6.12
N VAL A 222 -10.96 -4.34 5.48
CA VAL A 222 -12.28 -4.92 5.81
C VAL A 222 -12.71 -5.85 4.69
N GLN A 223 -13.22 -7.03 5.05
CA GLN A 223 -13.76 -8.00 4.10
C GLN A 223 -15.13 -8.43 4.57
N ILE A 224 -16.14 -8.19 3.74
CA ILE A 224 -17.55 -8.51 4.02
C ILE A 224 -17.95 -9.67 3.11
N ALA A 225 -18.28 -10.80 3.71
CA ALA A 225 -18.67 -12.00 2.98
C ALA A 225 -20.20 -12.12 2.89
N TYR A 226 -20.68 -12.49 1.72
CA TYR A 226 -22.06 -12.76 1.37
C TYR A 226 -22.20 -14.19 0.85
N PRO A 227 -23.40 -14.82 0.90
CA PRO A 227 -23.61 -16.15 0.33
C PRO A 227 -23.25 -16.26 -1.15
N GLU A 228 -23.43 -15.17 -1.91
CA GLU A 228 -23.11 -15.08 -3.34
C GLU A 228 -22.69 -13.64 -3.70
N PRO A 229 -21.91 -13.43 -4.78
CA PRO A 229 -21.55 -12.10 -5.25
C PRO A 229 -22.69 -11.48 -6.07
N PHE A 230 -23.79 -11.15 -5.39
CA PHE A 230 -25.05 -10.70 -6.02
C PHE A 230 -24.87 -9.51 -6.96
N TRP A 231 -23.91 -8.61 -6.69
CA TRP A 231 -23.57 -7.48 -7.54
C TRP A 231 -23.19 -7.90 -8.97
N ARG A 232 -22.53 -9.04 -9.14
CA ARG A 232 -22.18 -9.54 -10.48
C ARG A 232 -23.41 -9.89 -11.32
N ALA A 233 -24.48 -10.38 -10.68
CA ALA A 233 -25.74 -10.69 -11.35
C ALA A 233 -26.50 -9.41 -11.76
N GLU A 234 -26.24 -8.30 -11.08
CA GLU A 234 -26.78 -6.98 -11.41
C GLU A 234 -25.93 -6.21 -12.43
N GLY A 235 -24.90 -6.86 -13.00
CA GLY A 235 -23.98 -6.21 -13.94
C GLY A 235 -23.03 -5.22 -13.28
N LEU A 236 -22.74 -5.39 -11.99
CA LEU A 236 -21.82 -4.54 -11.22
C LEU A 236 -20.50 -5.29 -10.94
N SER A 237 -19.41 -4.54 -10.95
CA SER A 237 -18.04 -4.99 -10.68
C SER A 237 -17.75 -5.28 -9.20
N GLY A 238 -18.52 -4.67 -8.29
CA GLY A 238 -18.17 -4.61 -6.87
C GLY A 238 -17.11 -3.55 -6.51
N SER A 239 -16.64 -2.77 -7.49
CA SER A 239 -15.72 -1.66 -7.26
C SER A 239 -16.46 -0.37 -6.91
N VAL A 240 -15.93 0.35 -5.91
CA VAL A 240 -16.43 1.67 -5.50
C VAL A 240 -15.25 2.59 -5.28
N LEU A 241 -15.32 3.80 -5.83
CA LEU A 241 -14.52 4.94 -5.40
C LEU A 241 -15.46 5.93 -4.69
N SER A 242 -15.17 6.28 -3.44
CA SER A 242 -15.88 7.31 -2.70
C SER A 242 -14.92 8.42 -2.29
N LEU A 243 -15.29 9.66 -2.63
CA LEU A 243 -14.61 10.87 -2.15
C LEU A 243 -15.29 11.45 -0.90
N ASP A 244 -16.40 10.85 -0.46
CA ASP A 244 -17.22 11.30 0.67
C ASP A 244 -17.00 10.44 1.92
N ASP A 245 -16.72 9.15 1.72
CA ASP A 245 -16.70 8.13 2.77
C ASP A 245 -15.29 7.76 3.22
N GLU A 246 -15.23 7.17 4.41
CA GLU A 246 -13.98 6.69 5.00
C GLU A 246 -13.47 5.38 4.39
N VAL A 247 -14.39 4.59 3.84
CA VAL A 247 -14.08 3.46 2.98
C VAL A 247 -14.08 3.98 1.56
N SER A 248 -12.95 4.54 1.16
CA SER A 248 -12.81 5.25 -0.11
C SER A 248 -12.69 4.32 -1.31
N ILE A 249 -12.07 3.15 -1.15
CA ILE A 249 -11.82 2.23 -2.25
C ILE A 249 -12.31 0.83 -1.87
N MET A 250 -13.17 0.27 -2.73
CA MET A 250 -13.69 -1.09 -2.59
C MET A 250 -13.48 -1.90 -3.87
N PHE A 251 -13.40 -3.22 -3.71
CA PHE A 251 -13.26 -4.19 -4.81
C PHE A 251 -14.06 -5.46 -4.53
N ASP A 252 -14.48 -6.13 -5.60
CA ASP A 252 -14.80 -7.55 -5.52
C ASP A 252 -13.55 -8.34 -5.16
N ASN A 253 -13.65 -9.09 -4.07
CA ASN A 253 -12.63 -10.01 -3.59
C ASN A 253 -13.14 -11.46 -3.51
N SER A 254 -14.21 -11.79 -4.24
CA SER A 254 -14.80 -13.12 -4.26
C SER A 254 -13.81 -14.17 -4.78
N PRO A 255 -13.86 -15.42 -4.28
CA PRO A 255 -13.02 -16.52 -4.75
C PRO A 255 -13.38 -16.92 -6.19
N PRO A 256 -12.45 -17.56 -6.94
CA PRO A 256 -12.67 -17.90 -8.33
C PRO A 256 -13.78 -18.95 -8.55
N ASP A 257 -14.05 -19.78 -7.54
CA ASP A 257 -15.12 -20.80 -7.56
C ASP A 257 -16.49 -20.24 -7.16
N LEU A 258 -16.57 -18.95 -6.79
CA LEU A 258 -17.76 -18.25 -6.35
C LEU A 258 -18.47 -18.95 -5.17
N SER A 259 -17.73 -19.64 -4.30
CA SER A 259 -18.31 -20.27 -3.10
C SER A 259 -18.97 -19.27 -2.14
N CYS A 260 -18.60 -17.99 -2.26
CA CYS A 260 -19.21 -16.84 -1.59
C CYS A 260 -18.97 -15.56 -2.41
N GLY A 261 -19.70 -14.49 -2.09
CA GLY A 261 -19.33 -13.14 -2.51
C GLY A 261 -18.47 -12.49 -1.45
N VAL A 262 -17.43 -11.74 -1.83
CA VAL A 262 -16.67 -10.92 -0.88
C VAL A 262 -16.47 -9.52 -1.45
N VAL A 263 -16.85 -8.50 -0.67
CA VAL A 263 -16.44 -7.11 -0.93
C VAL A 263 -15.30 -6.77 0.02
N LEU A 264 -14.22 -6.25 -0.54
CA LEU A 264 -13.06 -5.75 0.18
C LEU A 264 -13.11 -4.23 0.19
N GLY A 265 -12.88 -3.61 1.33
CA GLY A 265 -12.64 -2.17 1.46
C GLY A 265 -11.40 -1.85 2.28
N PHE A 266 -10.81 -0.69 2.03
CA PHE A 266 -9.69 -0.16 2.80
C PHE A 266 -10.10 1.12 3.53
N LEU A 267 -9.66 1.23 4.79
CA LEU A 267 -9.69 2.49 5.55
C LEU A 267 -8.25 2.87 5.83
N GLU A 268 -7.79 3.95 5.21
CA GLU A 268 -6.37 4.32 5.13
C GLU A 268 -6.08 5.60 5.91
N GLY A 269 -4.80 5.80 6.25
CA GLY A 269 -4.34 6.99 6.95
C GLY A 269 -5.13 7.25 8.23
N ARG A 270 -5.70 8.44 8.34
CA ARG A 270 -6.53 8.87 9.48
C ARG A 270 -7.75 7.99 9.71
N HIS A 271 -8.39 7.49 8.64
CA HIS A 271 -9.58 6.65 8.73
C HIS A 271 -9.21 5.26 9.27
N GLY A 272 -8.07 4.73 8.82
CA GLY A 272 -7.49 3.50 9.36
C GLY A 272 -7.16 3.61 10.85
N ARG A 273 -6.52 4.72 11.27
CA ARG A 273 -6.19 5.01 12.69
C ARG A 273 -7.45 5.03 13.55
N ARG A 274 -8.43 5.84 13.18
CA ARG A 274 -9.69 5.99 13.93
C ARG A 274 -10.43 4.66 14.06
N THR A 275 -10.48 3.88 12.99
CA THR A 275 -11.12 2.57 12.98
C THR A 275 -10.38 1.56 13.87
N GLY A 276 -9.05 1.64 13.94
CA GLY A 276 -8.24 0.83 14.85
C GLY A 276 -8.58 1.04 16.33
N GLU A 277 -9.01 2.24 16.71
CA GLU A 277 -9.36 2.60 18.08
C GLU A 277 -10.79 2.16 18.49
N LEU A 278 -11.66 1.91 17.52
CA LEU A 278 -13.04 1.45 17.78
C LEU A 278 -13.06 0.06 18.45
N PRO A 279 -14.06 -0.22 19.31
CA PRO A 279 -14.30 -1.58 19.79
C PRO A 279 -14.66 -2.54 18.63
N PRO A 280 -14.32 -3.84 18.71
CA PRO A 280 -14.60 -4.79 17.62
C PRO A 280 -16.06 -4.88 17.17
N LYS A 281 -17.02 -4.55 18.05
CA LYS A 281 -18.45 -4.55 17.70
C LYS A 281 -18.88 -3.34 16.88
N GLU A 282 -18.20 -2.21 17.03
CA GLU A 282 -18.51 -0.97 16.29
C GLU A 282 -17.84 -0.94 14.91
N ARG A 283 -16.83 -1.79 14.70
CA ARG A 283 -16.21 -2.03 13.39
C ARG A 283 -16.96 -3.00 12.48
N ARG A 284 -17.91 -3.76 13.02
CA ARG A 284 -18.55 -4.93 12.37
C ARG A 284 -19.95 -4.61 11.93
#